data_AF-A0A7L0WFN7-F1
#
_entry.id   AF-A0A7L0WFN7-F1
#
_cell.length_a   1.000
_cell.length_b   1.000
_cell.length_c   1.000
_cell.angle_alpha   90.00
_cell.angle_beta   90.00
_cell.angle_gamma   90.00
#
_symmetry.space_group_name_H-M   'P 1'
#
loop_
_entity.id
_entity.type
_entity.pdbx_description
1 polymer ?
#
loop_
_entity_poly.entity_id
_entity_poly.type
_entity_poly.pdbx_seq_one_letter_code
_entity_poly.pdbx_strand_id
1 'polypeptide(L)'
;IDMPPKVMDRPQPGPTAFTDASSTTSTATAVWQIGERWHCVKACDPTLSVQQLEATAVVLACGLFQDEHLNIVTDSIFVAKLCLAMAGPGVSTSAAALMLEEALSSRKGTISVIHVNSHNPVKGYFQTGNDKADAAAKGVWTLQKARQLHESLHIGPKALAKRCGITTADAKHVVATCPHCQK
;
A
#
# COMPACT_ATOMS: atom_id res chain seq x y z
N ILE A 1 20.79 -6.22 -26.44
CA ILE A 1 20.16 -7.43 -25.87
C ILE A 1 18.78 -6.99 -25.46
N ASP A 2 17.75 -7.50 -26.13
CA ASP A 2 16.36 -7.20 -25.77
C ASP A 2 16.04 -7.99 -24.51
N MET A 3 15.91 -7.31 -23.37
CA MET A 3 15.62 -7.99 -22.11
C MET A 3 14.15 -8.42 -22.14
N PRO A 4 13.84 -9.67 -21.74
CA PRO A 4 12.45 -10.12 -21.69
C PRO A 4 11.63 -9.22 -20.76
N PRO A 5 10.35 -8.95 -21.09
CA PRO A 5 9.51 -8.04 -20.32
C PRO A 5 9.37 -8.53 -18.87
N LYS A 6 9.57 -7.61 -17.92
CA LYS A 6 9.40 -7.90 -16.48
C LYS A 6 7.94 -7.96 -16.05
N VAL A 7 7.04 -7.38 -16.84
CA VAL A 7 5.61 -7.33 -16.59
C VAL A 7 4.90 -8.13 -17.69
N MET A 8 4.18 -9.16 -17.28
CA MET A 8 3.36 -10.01 -18.14
C MET A 8 1.96 -9.39 -18.30
N ASP A 9 1.38 -9.51 -19.48
CA ASP A 9 0.05 -8.96 -19.82
C ASP A 9 -1.12 -9.73 -19.18
N ARG A 10 -0.84 -10.95 -18.67
CA ARG A 10 -1.83 -11.85 -18.07
C ARG A 10 -1.28 -12.53 -16.81
N PRO A 11 -2.17 -12.87 -15.85
CA PRO A 11 -1.81 -13.68 -14.69
C PRO A 11 -1.14 -15.00 -15.08
N GLN A 12 -0.14 -15.44 -14.31
CA GLN A 12 0.58 -16.70 -14.52
C GLN A 12 0.45 -17.59 -13.28
N PRO A 13 0.71 -18.91 -13.39
CA PRO A 13 0.87 -19.74 -12.21
C PRO A 13 1.96 -19.20 -11.28
N GLY A 14 1.65 -19.07 -9.99
CA GLY A 14 2.58 -18.53 -9.00
C GLY A 14 1.87 -17.90 -7.80
N PRO A 15 2.63 -17.40 -6.81
CA PRO A 15 2.08 -16.67 -5.67
C PRO A 15 1.25 -15.46 -6.09
N THR A 16 0.35 -15.04 -5.19
CA THR A 16 -0.47 -13.83 -5.34
C THR A 16 -0.29 -12.94 -4.13
N ALA A 17 0.04 -11.67 -4.37
CA ALA A 17 0.08 -10.63 -3.36
C ALA A 17 -0.99 -9.58 -3.63
N PHE A 18 -1.67 -9.14 -2.58
CA PHE A 18 -2.67 -8.08 -2.56
C PHE A 18 -2.03 -6.82 -2.00
N THR A 19 -2.15 -5.72 -2.71
CA THR A 19 -1.55 -4.44 -2.34
C THR A 19 -2.63 -3.41 -2.11
N ASP A 20 -2.43 -2.59 -1.09
CA ASP A 20 -3.27 -1.43 -0.82
C ASP A 20 -2.44 -0.34 -0.12
N ALA A 21 -2.94 0.88 -0.15
CA ALA A 21 -2.39 1.97 0.64
C ALA A 21 -3.47 2.85 1.27
N SER A 22 -3.12 3.45 2.41
CA SER A 22 -3.97 4.40 3.09
C SER A 22 -3.26 5.72 3.27
N SER A 23 -3.81 6.77 2.64
CA SER A 23 -3.40 8.16 2.85
C SER A 23 -3.68 8.66 4.27
N THR A 24 -4.61 8.01 4.98
CA THR A 24 -4.95 8.38 6.35
C THR A 24 -3.80 8.04 7.28
N THR A 25 -3.32 6.80 7.23
CA THR A 25 -2.20 6.27 8.03
C THR A 25 -0.83 6.43 7.39
N SER A 26 -0.79 6.96 6.16
CA SER A 26 0.42 7.03 5.34
C SER A 26 1.11 5.67 5.20
N THR A 27 0.32 4.60 5.11
CA THR A 27 0.80 3.22 5.13
C THR A 27 0.56 2.56 3.78
N ALA A 28 1.60 1.93 3.25
CA ALA A 28 1.56 1.02 2.12
C ALA A 28 1.68 -0.43 2.63
N THR A 29 0.96 -1.37 2.04
CA THR A 29 0.99 -2.77 2.48
C THR A 29 0.94 -3.76 1.32
N ALA A 30 1.62 -4.89 1.50
CA ALA A 30 1.43 -6.07 0.69
C ALA A 30 1.02 -7.24 1.60
N VAL A 31 -0.01 -7.98 1.19
CA VAL A 31 -0.59 -9.10 1.91
C VAL A 31 -0.59 -10.32 1.00
N TRP A 32 -0.24 -11.49 1.50
CA TRP A 32 -0.25 -12.73 0.71
C TRP A 32 -0.66 -13.92 1.57
N GLN A 33 -1.01 -15.02 0.92
CA GLN A 33 -1.41 -16.25 1.60
C GLN A 33 -0.42 -17.38 1.32
N ILE A 34 -0.05 -18.14 2.36
CA ILE A 34 0.69 -19.40 2.25
C ILE A 34 -0.11 -20.47 3.00
N GLY A 35 -0.60 -21.47 2.28
CA GLY A 35 -1.58 -22.41 2.81
C GLY A 35 -2.83 -21.67 3.30
N GLU A 36 -3.23 -21.89 4.54
CA GLU A 36 -4.38 -21.19 5.15
C GLU A 36 -4.00 -19.85 5.81
N ARG A 37 -2.70 -19.57 5.95
CA ARG A 37 -2.21 -18.42 6.74
C ARG A 37 -1.99 -17.19 5.88
N TRP A 38 -2.47 -16.05 6.38
CA TRP A 38 -2.24 -14.73 5.79
C TRP A 38 -1.02 -14.06 6.40
N HIS A 39 -0.23 -13.43 5.55
CA HIS A 39 0.99 -12.71 5.86
C HIS A 39 0.89 -11.27 5.37
N CYS A 40 1.67 -10.38 5.97
CA CYS A 40 1.61 -8.95 5.67
C CYS A 40 2.97 -8.29 5.90
N VAL A 41 3.35 -7.40 4.99
CA VAL A 41 4.46 -6.46 5.12
C VAL A 41 3.93 -5.04 4.91
N LYS A 42 4.45 -4.06 5.67
CA LYS A 42 3.99 -2.67 5.63
C LYS A 42 5.18 -1.71 5.63
N ALA A 43 4.99 -0.56 4.98
CA ALA A 43 5.83 0.62 5.10
C ALA A 43 4.96 1.81 5.49
N CYS A 44 5.49 2.72 6.30
CA CYS A 44 4.79 3.93 6.72
C CYS A 44 5.67 5.13 6.38
N ASP A 45 5.19 6.00 5.50
CA ASP A 45 5.91 7.21 5.10
C ASP A 45 4.91 8.37 4.92
N PRO A 46 4.85 9.31 5.88
CA PRO A 46 3.93 10.45 5.83
C PRO A 46 4.29 11.50 4.77
N THR A 47 5.46 11.41 4.15
CA THR A 47 5.90 12.35 3.11
C THR A 47 5.37 11.98 1.72
N LEU A 48 4.89 10.75 1.54
CA LEU A 48 4.43 10.24 0.25
C LEU A 48 2.96 10.58 -0.02
N SER A 49 2.67 10.91 -1.28
CA SER A 49 1.30 10.99 -1.78
C SER A 49 0.64 9.62 -1.81
N VAL A 50 -0.70 9.57 -1.90
CA VAL A 50 -1.42 8.29 -2.01
C VAL A 50 -0.94 7.45 -3.21
N GLN A 51 -0.71 8.09 -4.36
CA GLN A 51 -0.20 7.41 -5.56
C GLN A 51 1.19 6.81 -5.36
N GLN A 52 2.06 7.48 -4.60
CA GLN A 52 3.38 6.95 -4.23
C GLN A 52 3.28 5.85 -3.17
N LEU A 53 2.32 5.93 -2.24
CA LEU A 53 2.07 4.85 -1.29
C LEU A 53 1.54 3.60 -1.99
N GLU A 54 0.62 3.74 -2.96
CA GLU A 54 0.17 2.62 -3.80
C GLU A 54 1.33 1.98 -4.57
N ALA A 55 2.21 2.81 -5.15
CA ALA A 55 3.41 2.31 -5.82
C ALA A 55 4.35 1.61 -4.83
N THR A 56 4.51 2.16 -3.62
CA THR A 56 5.29 1.55 -2.53
C THR A 56 4.71 0.20 -2.11
N ALA A 57 3.39 0.04 -2.11
CA ALA A 57 2.73 -1.24 -1.80
C ALA A 57 3.11 -2.31 -2.83
N VAL A 58 3.17 -1.93 -4.11
CA VAL A 58 3.68 -2.79 -5.18
C VAL A 58 5.18 -3.05 -5.05
N VAL A 59 6.00 -2.07 -4.66
CA VAL A 59 7.43 -2.28 -4.35
C VAL A 59 7.62 -3.29 -3.23
N LEU A 60 6.81 -3.21 -2.16
CA LEU A 60 6.83 -4.19 -1.07
C LEU A 60 6.47 -5.59 -1.59
N ALA A 61 5.45 -5.72 -2.43
CA ALA A 61 5.10 -6.98 -3.08
C ALA A 61 6.25 -7.50 -3.96
N CYS A 62 6.90 -6.61 -4.71
CA CYS A 62 8.10 -6.90 -5.49
C CYS A 62 9.31 -7.33 -4.64
N GLY A 63 9.30 -7.16 -3.33
CA GLY A 63 10.29 -7.76 -2.42
C GLY A 63 10.04 -9.24 -2.10
N LEU A 64 8.81 -9.74 -2.35
CA LEU A 64 8.38 -11.10 -2.02
C LEU A 64 8.63 -12.06 -3.19
N PHE A 65 9.00 -13.32 -2.93
CA PHE A 65 9.13 -14.34 -3.99
C PHE A 65 10.03 -13.86 -5.16
N GLN A 66 11.22 -13.32 -4.87
CA GLN A 66 12.04 -12.58 -5.85
C GLN A 66 12.47 -13.40 -7.08
N ASP A 67 12.54 -14.72 -6.94
CA ASP A 67 12.96 -15.65 -7.99
C ASP A 67 11.79 -16.23 -8.80
N GLU A 68 10.55 -16.00 -8.38
CA GLU A 68 9.34 -16.57 -8.99
C GLU A 68 8.45 -15.49 -9.64
N HIS A 69 7.51 -15.93 -10.49
CA HIS A 69 6.46 -15.04 -10.98
C HIS A 69 5.53 -14.62 -9.83
N LEU A 70 5.17 -13.33 -9.77
CA LEU A 70 4.23 -12.83 -8.76
C LEU A 70 3.01 -12.17 -9.43
N ASN A 71 1.82 -12.67 -9.10
CA ASN A 71 0.58 -11.98 -9.45
C ASN A 71 0.29 -10.90 -8.39
N ILE A 72 0.25 -9.63 -8.80
CA ILE A 72 -0.04 -8.49 -7.93
C ILE A 72 -1.48 -8.06 -8.15
N VAL A 73 -2.27 -8.05 -7.09
CA VAL A 73 -3.67 -7.61 -7.11
C VAL A 73 -3.75 -6.26 -6.42
N THR A 74 -4.27 -5.26 -7.11
CA THR A 74 -4.41 -3.88 -6.60
C THR A 74 -5.77 -3.33 -6.98
N ASP A 75 -6.37 -2.50 -6.13
CA ASP A 75 -7.54 -1.70 -6.47
C ASP A 75 -7.19 -0.28 -6.98
N SER A 76 -5.89 0.05 -6.99
CA SER A 76 -5.38 1.29 -7.57
C SER A 76 -5.25 1.18 -9.08
N ILE A 77 -6.25 1.71 -9.80
CA ILE A 77 -6.19 1.82 -11.27
C ILE A 77 -4.96 2.59 -11.76
N PHE A 78 -4.46 3.53 -10.95
CA PHE A 78 -3.27 4.31 -11.26
C PHE A 78 -2.04 3.41 -11.37
N VAL A 79 -1.74 2.62 -10.32
CA VAL A 79 -0.57 1.76 -10.32
C VAL A 79 -0.73 0.60 -11.29
N ALA A 80 -1.95 0.05 -11.42
CA ALA A 80 -2.22 -0.97 -12.42
C ALA A 80 -1.86 -0.50 -13.84
N LYS A 81 -2.32 0.69 -14.23
CA LYS A 81 -1.98 1.28 -15.54
C LYS A 81 -0.49 1.60 -15.66
N LEU A 82 0.13 2.08 -14.58
CA LEU A 82 1.55 2.42 -14.58
C LEU A 82 2.43 1.17 -14.79
N CYS A 83 2.16 0.08 -14.07
CA CYS A 83 2.86 -1.19 -14.27
C CYS A 83 2.64 -1.76 -15.68
N LEU A 84 1.41 -1.70 -16.22
CA LEU A 84 1.14 -2.15 -17.59
C LEU A 84 1.86 -1.30 -18.63
N ALA A 85 1.97 0.02 -18.42
CA ALA A 85 2.70 0.91 -19.31
C ALA A 85 4.20 0.56 -19.35
N MET A 86 4.77 0.06 -18.25
CA MET A 86 6.17 -0.42 -18.19
C MET A 86 6.41 -1.71 -18.98
N ALA A 87 5.35 -2.43 -19.36
CA ALA A 87 5.46 -3.57 -20.27
C ALA A 87 5.68 -3.15 -21.73
N GLY A 88 5.42 -1.88 -22.07
CA GLY A 88 5.52 -1.33 -23.42
C GLY A 88 6.55 -0.21 -23.53
N PRO A 89 6.83 0.26 -24.76
CA PRO A 89 7.74 1.38 -25.00
C PRO A 89 7.12 2.68 -24.47
N GLY A 90 7.72 3.24 -23.41
CA GLY A 90 7.35 4.54 -22.85
C GLY A 90 7.94 4.74 -21.45
N VAL A 91 8.70 5.82 -21.25
CA VAL A 91 9.30 6.14 -19.95
C VAL A 91 8.42 7.17 -19.25
N SER A 92 7.63 6.72 -18.27
CA SER A 92 7.08 7.64 -17.27
C SER A 92 8.21 8.03 -16.32
N THR A 93 8.48 9.32 -16.15
CA THR A 93 9.53 9.82 -15.24
C THR A 93 8.98 10.22 -13.87
N SER A 94 7.75 9.82 -13.54
CA SER A 94 7.16 10.10 -12.23
C SER A 94 7.93 9.38 -11.12
N ALA A 95 7.91 9.92 -9.89
CA ALA A 95 8.56 9.27 -8.74
C ALA A 95 8.03 7.84 -8.52
N ALA A 96 6.73 7.61 -8.71
CA ALA A 96 6.14 6.28 -8.65
C ALA A 96 6.68 5.33 -9.74
N ALA A 97 6.92 5.85 -10.94
CA ALA A 97 7.49 5.05 -12.01
C ALA A 97 8.94 4.64 -11.71
N LEU A 98 9.76 5.55 -11.23
CA LEU A 98 11.15 5.25 -10.87
C LEU A 98 11.22 4.19 -9.75
N MET A 99 10.38 4.31 -8.73
CA MET A 99 10.28 3.31 -7.65
C MET A 99 9.95 1.91 -8.17
N LEU A 100 8.98 1.81 -9.08
CA LEU A 100 8.55 0.55 -9.66
C LEU A 100 9.60 -0.02 -10.63
N GLU A 101 10.25 0.82 -11.43
CA GLU A 101 11.32 0.40 -12.35
C GLU A 101 12.51 -0.18 -11.59
N GLU A 102 12.94 0.46 -10.51
CA GLU A 102 13.99 -0.06 -9.64
C GLU A 102 13.60 -1.40 -9.02
N ALA A 103 12.39 -1.49 -8.46
CA ALA A 103 11.89 -2.72 -7.87
C ALA A 103 11.81 -3.87 -8.90
N LEU A 104 11.28 -3.60 -10.09
CA LEU A 104 11.18 -4.59 -11.17
C LEU A 104 12.55 -5.03 -11.69
N SER A 105 13.50 -4.10 -11.79
CA SER A 105 14.88 -4.38 -12.24
C SER A 105 15.62 -5.27 -11.24
N SER A 106 15.34 -5.11 -9.94
CA SER A 106 15.96 -5.91 -8.88
C SER A 106 15.43 -7.34 -8.80
N ARG A 107 14.20 -7.61 -9.27
CA ARG A 107 13.59 -8.94 -9.24
C ARG A 107 14.17 -9.85 -10.31
N LYS A 108 14.36 -11.13 -10.01
CA LYS A 108 14.71 -12.13 -11.04
C LYS A 108 13.47 -12.60 -11.79
N GLY A 109 12.40 -12.94 -11.05
CA GLY A 109 11.10 -13.32 -11.60
C GLY A 109 10.34 -12.16 -12.24
N THR A 110 9.28 -12.48 -12.98
CA THR A 110 8.37 -11.50 -13.59
C THR A 110 7.19 -11.19 -12.66
N ILE A 111 6.39 -10.18 -13.01
CA ILE A 111 5.12 -9.90 -12.35
C ILE A 111 3.97 -9.89 -13.35
N SER A 112 2.75 -10.05 -12.88
CA SER A 112 1.53 -9.63 -13.59
C SER A 112 0.71 -8.74 -12.66
N VAL A 113 -0.11 -7.85 -13.22
CA VAL A 113 -0.96 -6.96 -12.41
C VAL A 113 -2.43 -7.19 -12.74
N ILE A 114 -3.21 -7.42 -11.69
CA ILE A 114 -4.65 -7.64 -11.71
C ILE A 114 -5.28 -6.46 -10.99
N HIS A 115 -6.02 -5.64 -11.74
CA HIS A 115 -6.82 -4.58 -11.14
C HIS A 115 -8.18 -5.11 -10.67
N VAL A 116 -8.50 -4.93 -9.39
CA VAL A 116 -9.81 -5.23 -8.81
C VAL A 116 -10.57 -3.93 -8.53
N ASN A 117 -11.86 -3.90 -8.83
CA ASN A 117 -12.64 -2.68 -8.58
C ASN A 117 -13.28 -2.76 -7.18
N SER A 118 -12.83 -1.91 -6.25
CA SER A 118 -13.39 -1.81 -4.90
C SER A 118 -14.87 -1.42 -4.87
N HIS A 119 -15.41 -0.79 -5.93
CA HIS A 119 -16.84 -0.48 -6.08
C HIS A 119 -17.66 -1.61 -6.70
N ASN A 120 -17.03 -2.59 -7.34
CA ASN A 120 -17.72 -3.75 -7.91
C ASN A 120 -16.93 -5.04 -7.63
N PRO A 121 -16.96 -5.49 -6.37
CA PRO A 121 -16.08 -6.55 -5.89
C PRO A 121 -16.39 -7.91 -6.53
N VAL A 122 -15.36 -8.57 -7.06
CA VAL A 122 -15.46 -9.98 -7.47
C VAL A 122 -15.37 -10.86 -6.22
N LYS A 123 -16.48 -11.49 -5.85
CA LYS A 123 -16.56 -12.35 -4.65
C LYS A 123 -15.52 -13.48 -4.68
N GLY A 124 -15.04 -13.86 -3.49
CA GLY A 124 -14.13 -15.00 -3.31
C GLY A 124 -12.73 -14.59 -2.88
N TYR A 125 -11.72 -15.29 -3.40
CA TYR A 125 -10.32 -15.12 -3.01
C TYR A 125 -9.82 -13.69 -3.20
N PHE A 126 -10.13 -13.07 -4.35
CA PHE A 126 -9.69 -11.71 -4.65
C PHE A 126 -10.27 -10.68 -3.69
N GLN A 127 -11.57 -10.77 -3.39
CA GLN A 127 -12.18 -9.87 -2.40
C GLN A 127 -11.57 -10.06 -1.02
N THR A 128 -11.39 -11.31 -0.59
CA THR A 128 -10.85 -11.61 0.74
C THR A 128 -9.43 -11.06 0.90
N GLY A 129 -8.59 -11.20 -0.13
CA GLY A 129 -7.24 -10.64 -0.13
C GLY A 129 -7.23 -9.11 -0.14
N ASN A 130 -8.10 -8.50 -0.95
CA ASN A 130 -8.27 -7.05 -1.00
C ASN A 130 -8.72 -6.47 0.36
N ASP A 131 -9.73 -7.07 0.99
CA ASP A 131 -10.22 -6.65 2.30
C ASP A 131 -9.12 -6.74 3.38
N LYS A 132 -8.24 -7.75 3.28
CA LYS A 132 -7.10 -7.90 4.19
C LYS A 132 -6.02 -6.86 3.94
N ALA A 133 -5.73 -6.53 2.68
CA ALA A 133 -4.83 -5.44 2.34
C ALA A 133 -5.39 -4.10 2.84
N ASP A 134 -6.66 -3.81 2.61
CA ASP A 134 -7.35 -2.61 3.10
C ASP A 134 -7.33 -2.49 4.63
N ALA A 135 -7.68 -3.57 5.34
CA ALA A 135 -7.57 -3.60 6.80
C ALA A 135 -6.13 -3.41 7.27
N ALA A 136 -5.16 -3.97 6.55
CA ALA A 136 -3.74 -3.83 6.86
C ALA A 136 -3.24 -2.39 6.64
N ALA A 137 -3.65 -1.72 5.57
CA ALA A 137 -3.26 -0.34 5.26
C ALA A 137 -3.89 0.66 6.23
N LYS A 138 -5.19 0.49 6.53
CA LYS A 138 -5.91 1.27 7.55
C LYS A 138 -5.31 1.12 8.93
N GLY A 139 -4.66 -0.01 9.19
CA GLY A 139 -3.92 -0.29 10.43
C GLY A 139 -4.75 -0.12 11.70
N VAL A 140 -4.08 -0.22 12.84
CA VAL A 140 -4.62 0.22 14.14
C VAL A 140 -3.76 1.40 14.56
N TRP A 141 -4.36 2.58 14.69
CA TRP A 141 -3.62 3.70 15.26
C TRP A 141 -3.42 3.45 16.75
N THR A 142 -2.16 3.39 17.16
CA THR A 142 -1.84 3.41 18.58
C THR A 142 -1.96 4.84 19.11
N LEU A 143 -2.23 4.96 20.40
CA LEU A 143 -2.18 6.25 21.11
C LEU A 143 -0.85 7.00 20.86
N GLN A 144 0.26 6.27 20.72
CA GLN A 144 1.57 6.86 20.42
C GLN A 144 1.59 7.51 19.02
N LYS A 145 1.09 6.83 17.98
CA LYS A 145 1.02 7.41 16.63
C LYS A 145 0.06 8.61 16.58
N ALA A 146 -1.03 8.56 17.34
CA ALA A 146 -1.93 9.71 17.46
C ALA A 146 -1.25 10.91 18.13
N ARG A 147 -0.40 10.70 19.16
CA ARG A 147 0.43 11.75 19.77
C ARG A 147 1.37 12.39 18.75
N GLN A 148 2.14 11.59 18.02
CA GLN A 148 3.07 12.08 16.99
C GLN A 148 2.36 12.87 15.87
N LEU A 149 1.19 12.41 15.43
CA LEU A 149 0.39 13.14 14.45
C LEU A 149 -0.11 14.47 15.01
N HIS A 150 -0.53 14.51 16.28
CA HIS A 150 -0.94 15.75 16.92
C HIS A 150 0.24 16.71 17.14
N GLU A 151 1.42 16.21 17.52
CA GLU A 151 2.63 17.02 17.69
C GLU A 151 3.09 17.67 16.39
N SER A 152 2.86 17.02 15.23
CA SER A 152 3.24 17.56 13.92
C SER A 152 2.20 18.53 13.34
N LEU A 153 0.90 18.26 13.52
CA LEU A 153 -0.18 19.02 12.85
C LEU A 153 -1.04 19.88 13.79
N HIS A 154 -0.90 19.71 15.10
CA HIS A 154 -1.70 20.36 16.14
C HIS A 154 -3.22 20.32 15.89
N ILE A 155 -3.71 19.22 15.31
CA ILE A 155 -5.14 19.04 15.01
C ILE A 155 -5.97 18.81 16.28
N GLY A 156 -7.18 19.35 16.31
CA GLY A 156 -8.06 19.27 17.49
C GLY A 156 -8.58 17.86 17.80
N PRO A 157 -9.10 17.62 19.03
CA PRO A 157 -9.43 16.28 19.52
C PRO A 157 -10.44 15.51 18.66
N LYS A 158 -11.46 16.19 18.11
CA LYS A 158 -12.46 15.54 17.23
C LYS A 158 -11.84 15.06 15.92
N ALA A 159 -11.01 15.90 15.30
CA ALA A 159 -10.31 15.56 14.06
C ALA A 159 -9.29 14.43 14.28
N LEU A 160 -8.57 14.48 15.41
CA LEU A 160 -7.62 13.46 15.82
C LEU A 160 -8.31 12.11 16.08
N ALA A 161 -9.42 12.09 16.83
CA ALA A 161 -10.21 10.89 17.08
C ALA A 161 -10.71 10.24 15.79
N LYS A 162 -11.28 11.04 14.88
CA LYS A 162 -11.76 10.56 13.59
C LYS A 162 -10.64 10.01 12.71
N ARG A 163 -9.52 10.74 12.61
CA ARG A 163 -8.39 10.37 11.72
C ARG A 163 -7.63 9.15 12.23
N CYS A 164 -7.52 9.00 13.54
CA CYS A 164 -6.84 7.87 14.15
C CYS A 164 -7.79 6.70 14.50
N GLY A 165 -9.10 6.86 14.40
CA GLY A 165 -10.03 5.83 14.89
C GLY A 165 -9.85 5.52 16.38
N ILE A 166 -9.34 6.47 17.18
CA ILE A 166 -9.18 6.36 18.64
C ILE A 166 -10.40 6.96 19.35
N THR A 167 -10.58 6.64 20.63
CA THR A 167 -11.70 7.20 21.39
C THR A 167 -11.58 8.72 21.51
N THR A 168 -12.73 9.39 21.67
CA THR A 168 -12.71 10.86 21.90
C THR A 168 -12.02 11.21 23.22
N ALA A 169 -12.07 10.33 24.22
CA ALA A 169 -11.36 10.50 25.50
C ALA A 169 -9.85 10.47 25.30
N ASP A 170 -9.34 9.48 24.57
CA ASP A 170 -7.94 9.34 24.21
C ASP A 170 -7.44 10.55 23.41
N ALA A 171 -8.18 10.96 22.38
CA ALA A 171 -7.81 12.12 21.59
C ALA A 171 -7.78 13.41 22.43
N LYS A 172 -8.74 13.61 23.33
CA LYS A 172 -8.74 14.75 24.27
C LYS A 172 -7.51 14.70 25.17
N HIS A 173 -7.16 13.52 25.70
CA HIS A 173 -5.98 13.36 26.52
C HIS A 173 -4.70 13.71 25.75
N VAL A 174 -4.55 13.24 24.51
CA VAL A 174 -3.40 13.59 23.66
C VAL A 174 -3.25 15.11 23.49
N VAL A 175 -4.33 15.80 23.12
CA VAL A 175 -4.30 17.27 22.95
C VAL A 175 -4.05 18.00 24.27
N ALA A 176 -4.62 17.51 25.38
CA ALA A 176 -4.42 18.07 26.72
C ALA A 176 -2.97 17.99 27.18
N THR A 177 -2.25 16.94 26.78
CA THR A 177 -0.83 16.75 27.13
C THR A 177 0.14 17.51 26.21
N CYS A 178 -0.34 18.17 25.15
CA CYS A 178 0.53 18.87 24.21
C CYS A 178 0.92 20.27 24.73
N PRO A 179 2.21 20.54 25.02
CA PRO A 179 2.64 21.82 25.60
C PRO A 179 2.43 23.02 24.67
N HIS A 180 2.34 22.78 23.36
CA HIS A 180 2.11 23.83 22.35
C HIS A 180 0.63 24.25 22.26
N CYS A 181 -0.30 23.34 22.60
CA CYS A 181 -1.74 23.59 22.49
C CYS A 181 -2.40 24.00 23.82
N GLN A 182 -1.65 23.99 24.93
CA GLN A 182 -2.13 24.40 26.27
C GLN A 182 -1.83 25.88 26.60
N LYS A 183 -1.44 26.68 25.61
CA LYS A 183 -1.24 28.13 25.77
C LYS A 183 -2.50 28.91 25.46
#